data_AF-A0A1G4H8R1-F1
#
_entry.id   AF-A0A1G4H8R1-F1
#
_cell.length_a   1.000
_cell.length_b   1.000
_cell.length_c   1.000
_cell.angle_alpha   90.00
_cell.angle_beta   90.00
_cell.angle_gamma   90.00
#
_symmetry.space_group_name_H-M   'P 1'
#
loop_
_entity.id
_entity.type
_entity.pdbx_description
1 polymer ?
#
loop_
_entity_poly.entity_id
_entity_poly.type
_entity_poly.pdbx_seq_one_letter_code
_entity_poly.pdbx_strand_id
1 'polypeptide(L)'
;MSKAMAKEVTISHCIKNWEQKNGRKISEEEEVSFICHIPLIEKLDNSINSLEKCKRLSLSTNRIEKFVPMSGLKNVEILSLGRNCIKKFQFLEDISGTLKQLWISYNSIDKLDNLQSLKKLQVLYLFHNKIKNIEEVDKLVRAQWRSGEAALR
;
A
#
# COMPACT_ATOMS: atom_id res chain seq x y z
N MET A 1 -34.52 3.73 16.94
CA MET A 1 -33.90 3.39 15.63
C MET A 1 -32.46 2.96 15.87
N SER A 2 -32.18 1.66 15.89
CA SER A 2 -30.81 1.16 15.97
C SER A 2 -30.07 1.50 14.67
N LYS A 3 -28.94 2.21 14.77
CA LYS A 3 -27.96 2.19 13.68
C LYS A 3 -27.45 0.76 13.57
N ALA A 4 -27.87 0.04 12.53
CA ALA A 4 -27.19 -1.18 12.13
C ALA A 4 -25.75 -0.78 11.81
N MET A 5 -24.82 -1.11 12.71
CA MET A 5 -23.39 -0.90 12.43
C MET A 5 -23.06 -1.80 11.25
N ALA A 6 -22.89 -1.20 10.06
CA ALA A 6 -22.35 -1.91 8.92
C ALA A 6 -21.01 -2.50 9.36
N LYS A 7 -20.88 -3.84 9.28
CA LYS A 7 -19.62 -4.49 9.65
C LYS A 7 -18.54 -3.94 8.72
N GLU A 8 -17.58 -3.23 9.30
CA GLU A 8 -16.42 -2.69 8.59
C GLU A 8 -15.75 -3.84 7.81
N VAL A 9 -15.58 -3.68 6.50
CA VAL A 9 -14.94 -4.72 5.70
C VAL A 9 -13.43 -4.65 5.89
N THR A 10 -12.90 -5.72 6.45
CA THR A 10 -11.47 -5.95 6.64
C THR A 10 -10.87 -6.72 5.48
N ILE A 11 -9.57 -6.57 5.25
CA ILE A 11 -8.86 -7.36 4.22
C ILE A 11 -8.94 -8.88 4.49
N SER A 12 -9.00 -9.31 5.76
CA SER A 12 -9.26 -10.72 6.12
C SER A 12 -10.57 -11.29 5.57
N HIS A 13 -11.63 -10.47 5.45
CA HIS A 13 -12.89 -10.90 4.84
C HIS A 13 -12.73 -11.08 3.33
N CYS A 14 -12.08 -10.13 2.65
CA CYS A 14 -11.81 -10.21 1.21
C CYS A 14 -10.92 -11.41 0.85
N ILE A 15 -9.88 -11.68 1.66
CA ILE A 15 -9.02 -12.86 1.52
C ILE A 15 -9.87 -14.14 1.61
N LYS A 16 -10.66 -14.32 2.68
CA LYS A 16 -11.50 -15.52 2.85
C LYS A 16 -12.49 -15.72 1.70
N ASN A 17 -13.14 -14.65 1.25
CA ASN A 17 -14.08 -14.73 0.12
C ASN A 17 -13.37 -15.11 -1.19
N TRP A 18 -12.15 -14.62 -1.41
CA TRP A 18 -11.33 -14.96 -2.58
C TRP A 18 -10.88 -16.42 -2.53
N GLU A 19 -10.40 -16.90 -1.39
CA GLU A 19 -9.97 -18.30 -1.21
C GLU A 19 -11.15 -19.27 -1.39
N GLN A 20 -12.33 -18.94 -0.86
CA GLN A 20 -13.55 -19.72 -1.07
C GLN A 20 -13.97 -19.76 -2.54
N LYS A 21 -13.84 -18.65 -3.27
CA LYS A 21 -14.21 -18.56 -4.69
C LYS A 21 -13.24 -19.30 -5.61
N ASN A 22 -11.94 -19.28 -5.29
CA ASN A 22 -10.89 -19.80 -6.15
C ASN A 22 -10.39 -21.20 -5.76
N GLY A 23 -10.78 -21.71 -4.59
CA GLY A 23 -10.42 -23.05 -4.10
C GLY A 23 -8.93 -23.23 -3.76
N ARG A 24 -8.16 -22.13 -3.70
CA ARG A 24 -6.70 -22.13 -3.44
C ARG A 24 -6.33 -21.05 -2.44
N LYS A 25 -5.17 -21.22 -1.77
CA LYS A 25 -4.66 -20.26 -0.78
C LYS A 25 -4.14 -19.02 -1.46
N ILE A 26 -4.46 -17.84 -0.92
CA ILE A 26 -3.99 -16.57 -1.48
C ILE A 26 -2.48 -16.35 -1.24
N SER A 27 -1.88 -17.04 -0.27
CA SER A 27 -0.46 -16.98 0.07
C SER A 27 0.47 -17.44 -1.06
N GLU A 28 -0.06 -18.18 -2.04
CA GLU A 28 0.68 -18.70 -3.17
C GLU A 28 0.63 -17.79 -4.41
N GLU A 29 -0.23 -16.76 -4.40
CA GLU A 29 -0.41 -15.84 -5.52
C GLU A 29 0.72 -14.81 -5.61
N GLU A 30 1.22 -14.58 -6.82
CA GLU A 30 2.11 -13.46 -7.11
C GLU A 30 1.36 -12.13 -7.36
N GLU A 31 0.06 -12.22 -7.69
CA GLU A 31 -0.79 -11.07 -8.04
C GLU A 31 -2.10 -11.11 -7.26
N VAL A 32 -2.36 -10.09 -6.46
CA VAL A 32 -3.57 -9.99 -5.63
C VAL A 32 -4.24 -8.65 -5.89
N SER A 33 -5.52 -8.68 -6.29
CA SER A 33 -6.29 -7.49 -6.66
C SER A 33 -7.67 -7.47 -6.01
N PHE A 34 -7.87 -6.49 -5.13
CA PHE A 34 -9.14 -6.15 -4.48
C PHE A 34 -9.52 -4.70 -4.82
N ILE A 35 -9.61 -4.39 -6.11
CA ILE A 35 -10.00 -3.07 -6.59
C ILE A 35 -11.53 -2.93 -6.52
N CYS A 36 -12.04 -1.81 -5.96
CA CYS A 36 -13.47 -1.52 -5.91
C CYS A 36 -14.31 -2.65 -5.29
N HIS A 37 -13.83 -3.23 -4.19
CA HIS A 37 -14.52 -4.32 -3.51
C HIS A 37 -15.91 -3.87 -3.00
N ILE A 38 -16.89 -4.76 -2.99
CA ILE A 38 -18.24 -4.47 -2.50
C ILE A 38 -18.55 -5.44 -1.35
N PRO A 39 -18.72 -4.96 -0.10
CA PRO A 39 -18.54 -3.58 0.36
C PRO A 39 -17.06 -3.15 0.38
N LEU A 40 -16.79 -1.84 0.31
CA LEU A 40 -15.43 -1.28 0.21
C LEU A 40 -14.57 -1.64 1.43
N ILE A 41 -13.29 -1.95 1.21
CA ILE A 41 -12.35 -2.24 2.31
C ILE A 41 -12.09 -0.96 3.10
N GLU A 42 -12.41 -0.96 4.39
CA GLU A 42 -12.24 0.20 5.28
C GLU A 42 -11.00 0.03 6.18
N LYS A 43 -10.62 -1.22 6.51
CA LYS A 43 -9.47 -1.52 7.37
C LYS A 43 -8.57 -2.62 6.81
N LEU A 44 -7.27 -2.37 6.86
CA LEU A 44 -6.27 -3.42 6.77
C LEU A 44 -6.10 -4.08 8.15
N ASP A 45 -5.73 -5.35 8.15
CA ASP A 45 -5.39 -6.13 9.33
C ASP A 45 -4.19 -7.03 9.03
N ASN A 46 -3.66 -7.70 10.06
CA ASN A 46 -2.45 -8.51 9.96
C ASN A 46 -2.53 -9.67 8.96
N SER A 47 -3.72 -10.01 8.43
CA SER A 47 -3.88 -11.06 7.41
C SER A 47 -3.23 -10.68 6.08
N ILE A 48 -2.94 -9.40 5.84
CA ILE A 48 -2.11 -8.95 4.70
C ILE A 48 -0.73 -9.65 4.70
N ASN A 49 -0.21 -10.03 5.87
CA ASN A 49 1.07 -10.71 6.02
C ASN A 49 1.04 -12.19 5.59
N SER A 50 -0.12 -12.75 5.24
CA SER A 50 -0.22 -14.07 4.61
C SER A 50 0.23 -14.08 3.14
N LEU A 51 0.34 -12.91 2.51
CA LEU A 51 0.62 -12.74 1.08
C LEU A 51 2.14 -12.83 0.77
N GLU A 52 2.82 -13.85 1.28
CA GLU A 52 4.28 -13.95 1.25
C GLU A 52 4.89 -13.96 -0.17
N LYS A 53 4.20 -14.58 -1.15
CA LYS A 53 4.64 -14.61 -2.55
C LYS A 53 4.16 -13.42 -3.39
N CYS A 54 3.33 -12.54 -2.85
CA CYS A 54 2.69 -11.48 -3.61
C CYS A 54 3.71 -10.42 -4.06
N LYS A 55 3.86 -10.27 -5.39
CA LYS A 55 4.69 -9.26 -6.05
C LYS A 55 3.90 -8.02 -6.41
N ARG A 56 2.60 -8.16 -6.74
CA ARG A 56 1.72 -7.06 -7.19
C ARG A 56 0.43 -7.04 -6.38
N LEU A 57 0.33 -6.12 -5.42
CA LEU A 57 -0.84 -5.94 -4.55
C LEU A 57 -1.63 -4.69 -4.95
N SER A 58 -2.87 -4.90 -5.39
CA SER A 58 -3.81 -3.83 -5.75
C SER A 58 -4.99 -3.75 -4.80
N LEU A 59 -5.09 -2.62 -4.12
CA LEU A 59 -6.10 -2.26 -3.12
C LEU A 59 -6.76 -0.90 -3.46
N SER A 60 -6.71 -0.50 -4.73
CA SER A 60 -7.20 0.80 -5.21
C SER A 60 -8.73 0.90 -5.21
N THR A 61 -9.27 2.11 -5.06
CA THR A 61 -10.72 2.39 -4.98
C THR A 61 -11.37 1.64 -3.80
N ASN A 62 -10.85 1.92 -2.60
CA ASN A 62 -11.38 1.43 -1.32
C ASN A 62 -11.47 2.62 -0.34
N ARG A 63 -11.60 2.35 0.97
CA ARG A 63 -11.71 3.35 2.04
C ARG A 63 -10.63 3.19 3.11
N ILE A 64 -9.49 2.60 2.75
CA ILE A 64 -8.38 2.34 3.67
C ILE A 64 -7.87 3.67 4.23
N GLU A 65 -7.93 3.86 5.55
CA GLU A 65 -7.42 5.07 6.21
C GLU A 65 -5.96 4.97 6.68
N LYS A 66 -5.50 3.74 6.98
CA LYS A 66 -4.25 3.48 7.71
C LYS A 66 -3.56 2.24 7.17
N PHE A 67 -2.23 2.29 7.16
CA PHE A 67 -1.39 1.11 7.04
C PHE A 67 -1.42 0.27 8.32
N VAL A 68 -1.00 -0.99 8.18
CA VAL A 68 -0.69 -1.92 9.26
C VAL A 68 0.75 -2.44 9.03
N PRO A 69 1.40 -3.11 10.00
CA PRO A 69 2.65 -3.81 9.75
C PRO A 69 2.53 -4.79 8.58
N MET A 70 3.46 -4.69 7.64
CA MET A 70 3.49 -5.39 6.34
C MET A 70 4.68 -6.35 6.23
N SER A 71 5.28 -6.76 7.36
CA SER A 71 6.46 -7.63 7.46
C SER A 71 6.35 -9.00 6.78
N GLY A 72 5.13 -9.45 6.44
CA GLY A 72 4.90 -10.65 5.62
C GLY A 72 5.01 -10.42 4.11
N LEU A 73 4.91 -9.18 3.61
CA LEU A 73 4.98 -8.82 2.18
C LEU A 73 6.42 -8.82 1.64
N LYS A 74 7.17 -9.89 1.90
CA LYS A 74 8.61 -10.04 1.64
C LYS A 74 9.02 -9.93 0.17
N ASN A 75 8.07 -10.00 -0.77
CA ASN A 75 8.32 -10.00 -2.21
C ASN A 75 7.57 -8.89 -2.96
N VAL A 76 6.89 -7.96 -2.27
CA VAL A 76 6.05 -6.96 -2.95
C VAL A 76 6.91 -5.97 -3.73
N GLU A 77 6.67 -5.89 -5.04
CA GLU A 77 7.35 -4.97 -5.96
C GLU A 77 6.44 -3.79 -6.35
N ILE A 78 5.13 -4.03 -6.47
CA ILE A 78 4.13 -3.02 -6.84
C ILE A 78 3.02 -2.99 -5.80
N LEU A 79 2.81 -1.83 -5.18
CA LEU A 79 1.72 -1.57 -4.24
C LEU A 79 0.82 -0.45 -4.77
N SER A 80 -0.44 -0.79 -5.05
CA SER A 80 -1.44 0.12 -5.60
C SER A 80 -2.54 0.39 -4.58
N LEU A 81 -2.56 1.61 -4.04
CA LEU A 81 -3.44 2.12 -2.98
C LEU A 81 -4.16 3.42 -3.42
N GLY A 82 -4.28 3.65 -4.72
CA GLY A 82 -4.94 4.85 -5.25
C GLY A 82 -6.44 4.90 -4.92
N ARG A 83 -7.03 6.09 -4.78
CA ARG A 83 -8.43 6.29 -4.36
C ARG A 83 -8.74 5.58 -3.05
N ASN A 84 -8.09 6.04 -1.99
CA ASN A 84 -8.29 5.59 -0.61
C ASN A 84 -8.33 6.83 0.33
N CYS A 85 -8.40 6.59 1.64
CA CYS A 85 -8.50 7.63 2.67
C CYS A 85 -7.20 7.82 3.48
N ILE A 86 -6.05 7.38 2.94
CA ILE A 86 -4.76 7.34 3.65
C ILE A 86 -4.28 8.77 3.93
N LYS A 87 -3.83 9.02 5.15
CA LYS A 87 -3.39 10.34 5.63
C LYS A 87 -1.88 10.44 5.87
N LYS A 88 -1.18 9.33 6.12
CA LYS A 88 0.26 9.29 6.45
C LYS A 88 0.89 7.98 6.01
N PHE A 89 2.18 8.01 5.68
CA PHE A 89 3.00 6.82 5.45
C PHE A 89 3.50 6.22 6.78
N GLN A 90 3.25 4.92 6.98
CA GLN A 90 3.67 4.15 8.16
C GLN A 90 3.97 2.72 7.71
N PHE A 91 4.91 2.02 8.38
CA PHE A 91 5.25 0.62 8.09
C PHE A 91 5.74 0.36 6.64
N LEU A 92 6.33 1.38 6.00
CA LEU A 92 6.93 1.24 4.66
C LEU A 92 8.34 0.63 4.73
N GLU A 93 9.00 0.79 5.86
CA GLU A 93 10.25 0.16 6.24
C GLU A 93 10.21 -1.38 6.06
N ASP A 94 9.07 -2.01 6.38
CA ASP A 94 8.85 -3.46 6.22
C ASP A 94 9.02 -3.96 4.77
N ILE A 95 8.63 -3.13 3.79
CA ILE A 95 8.63 -3.46 2.35
C ILE A 95 9.71 -2.69 1.57
N SER A 96 10.54 -1.92 2.26
CA SER A 96 11.60 -1.08 1.68
C SER A 96 12.66 -1.85 0.91
N GLY A 97 12.86 -3.12 1.24
CA GLY A 97 13.80 -4.03 0.59
C GLY A 97 13.37 -4.56 -0.78
N THR A 98 12.09 -4.40 -1.17
CA THR A 98 11.54 -4.96 -2.43
C THR A 98 10.71 -4.01 -3.26
N LEU A 99 10.06 -3.01 -2.64
CA LEU A 99 9.09 -2.16 -3.34
C LEU A 99 9.77 -1.30 -4.43
N LYS A 100 9.34 -1.50 -5.68
CA LYS A 100 9.79 -0.76 -6.88
C LYS A 100 8.79 0.30 -7.33
N GLN A 101 7.48 0.08 -7.11
CA GLN A 101 6.43 1.00 -7.52
C GLN A 101 5.39 1.19 -6.42
N LEU A 102 5.07 2.45 -6.10
CA LEU A 102 4.04 2.83 -5.14
C LEU A 102 3.05 3.80 -5.78
N TRP A 103 1.80 3.37 -5.91
CA TRP A 103 0.74 4.19 -6.50
C TRP A 103 -0.27 4.58 -5.41
N ILE A 104 -0.24 5.83 -4.95
CA ILE A 104 -1.04 6.30 -3.80
C ILE A 104 -1.81 7.60 -4.10
N SER A 105 -2.13 7.80 -5.37
CA SER A 105 -2.85 8.97 -5.87
C SER A 105 -4.32 8.99 -5.46
N TYR A 106 -4.94 10.16 -5.35
CA TYR A 106 -6.28 10.33 -4.71
C TYR A 106 -6.32 9.76 -3.28
N ASN A 107 -5.48 10.31 -2.41
CA ASN A 107 -5.50 10.07 -0.96
C ASN A 107 -5.52 11.42 -0.22
N SER A 108 -5.35 11.41 1.10
CA SER A 108 -5.32 12.62 1.95
C SER A 108 -3.96 12.84 2.62
N ILE A 109 -2.87 12.41 1.97
CA ILE A 109 -1.51 12.52 2.52
C ILE A 109 -1.08 13.98 2.51
N ASP A 110 -0.69 14.50 3.68
CA ASP A 110 -0.22 15.87 3.88
C ASP A 110 1.31 15.98 3.96
N LYS A 111 1.99 14.88 4.34
CA LYS A 111 3.44 14.80 4.49
C LYS A 111 4.08 13.59 3.79
N LEU A 112 5.28 13.77 3.26
CA LEU A 112 6.06 12.76 2.55
C LEU A 112 7.15 12.06 3.41
N ASP A 113 6.98 12.08 4.73
CA ASP A 113 7.85 11.38 5.69
C ASP A 113 7.94 9.87 5.40
N ASN A 114 9.00 9.21 5.90
CA ASN A 114 9.27 7.75 5.82
C ASN A 114 9.52 7.14 4.42
N LEU A 115 9.20 7.85 3.33
CA LEU A 115 9.50 7.39 1.96
C LEU A 115 11.00 7.23 1.66
N GLN A 116 11.87 7.85 2.46
CA GLN A 116 13.33 7.75 2.36
C GLN A 116 13.90 6.34 2.67
N SER A 117 13.10 5.48 3.31
CA SER A 117 13.46 4.07 3.52
C SER A 117 13.45 3.28 2.21
N LEU A 118 12.62 3.66 1.23
CA LEU A 118 12.35 2.90 0.00
C LEU A 118 13.47 3.06 -1.05
N LYS A 119 14.63 2.46 -0.78
CA LYS A 119 15.86 2.55 -1.61
C LYS A 119 15.73 1.95 -3.01
N LYS A 120 14.74 1.08 -3.24
CA LYS A 120 14.48 0.44 -4.55
C LYS A 120 13.32 1.06 -5.32
N LEU A 121 12.71 2.14 -4.81
CA LEU A 121 11.56 2.78 -5.43
C LEU A 121 11.96 3.49 -6.72
N GLN A 122 11.38 3.06 -7.84
CA GLN A 122 11.59 3.62 -9.18
C GLN A 122 10.41 4.49 -9.63
N VAL A 123 9.18 4.13 -9.22
CA VAL A 123 7.95 4.82 -9.65
C VAL A 123 7.09 5.18 -8.45
N LEU A 124 6.70 6.45 -8.34
CA LEU A 124 5.90 6.97 -7.24
C LEU A 124 4.80 7.89 -7.77
N TYR A 125 3.54 7.45 -7.69
CA TYR A 125 2.39 8.26 -8.12
C TYR A 125 1.67 8.88 -6.92
N LEU A 126 1.86 10.20 -6.76
CA LEU A 126 1.38 11.02 -5.63
C LEU A 126 0.15 11.88 -5.92
N PHE A 127 -0.31 11.94 -7.18
CA PHE A 127 -1.20 13.03 -7.63
C PHE A 127 -2.56 13.04 -6.91
N HIS A 128 -3.17 14.22 -6.75
CA HIS A 128 -4.34 14.44 -5.87
C HIS A 128 -4.13 13.92 -4.43
N ASN A 129 -3.08 14.42 -3.76
CA ASN A 129 -2.93 14.37 -2.30
C ASN A 129 -2.96 15.79 -1.72
N LYS A 130 -2.75 15.94 -0.40
CA LYS A 130 -2.81 17.21 0.34
C LYS A 130 -1.41 17.78 0.66
N ILE A 131 -0.39 17.36 -0.08
CA ILE A 131 1.00 17.82 0.04
C ILE A 131 1.04 19.31 -0.30
N LYS A 132 1.31 20.17 0.69
CA LYS A 132 1.32 21.63 0.52
C LYS A 132 2.71 22.18 0.18
N ASN A 133 3.76 21.51 0.64
CA ASN A 133 5.13 22.01 0.57
C ASN A 133 5.91 21.29 -0.54
N ILE A 134 6.29 22.03 -1.58
CA ILE A 134 7.14 21.49 -2.65
C ILE A 134 8.54 21.08 -2.14
N GLU A 135 9.01 21.69 -1.05
CA GLU A 135 10.25 21.29 -0.35
C GLU A 135 10.28 19.82 0.07
N GLU A 136 9.13 19.20 0.36
CA GLU A 136 9.07 17.78 0.72
C GLU A 136 9.33 16.88 -0.50
N VAL A 137 8.90 17.33 -1.69
CA VAL A 137 9.20 16.67 -2.96
C VAL A 137 10.69 16.81 -3.27
N ASP A 138 11.25 18.02 -3.12
CA ASP A 138 12.69 18.27 -3.31
C ASP A 138 13.58 17.42 -2.37
N LYS A 139 13.19 17.28 -1.10
CA LYS A 139 13.88 16.41 -0.12
C LYS A 139 13.86 14.94 -0.57
N LEU A 140 12.78 14.48 -1.19
CA LEU A 140 12.69 13.12 -1.74
C LEU A 140 13.53 12.94 -3.00
N VAL A 141 13.42 13.86 -3.96
CA VAL A 141 14.19 13.80 -5.22
C VAL A 141 15.69 13.79 -4.92
N ARG A 142 16.18 14.67 -4.03
CA ARG A 142 17.60 14.71 -3.63
C ARG A 142 18.07 13.43 -2.94
N ALA A 143 17.24 12.83 -2.09
CA ALA A 143 17.62 11.62 -1.35
C ALA A 143 17.60 10.37 -2.23
N GLN A 144 16.62 10.22 -3.12
CA GLN A 144 16.59 9.16 -4.12
C GLN A 144 17.76 9.29 -5.12
N TRP A 145 18.07 10.51 -5.58
CA TRP A 145 19.24 10.77 -6.44
C TRP A 145 20.56 10.34 -5.79
N ARG A 146 20.78 10.70 -4.51
CA ARG A 146 21.97 10.27 -3.75
C ARG A 146 22.05 8.75 -3.54
N SER A 147 20.90 8.06 -3.49
CA SER A 147 20.87 6.60 -3.45
C SER A 147 21.23 5.98 -4.81
N GLY A 148 20.96 6.66 -5.93
CA GLY A 148 21.37 6.25 -7.27
C GLY A 148 22.88 6.37 -7.50
N GLU A 149 23.49 7.50 -7.10
CA GLU A 149 24.94 7.70 -7.20
C GLU A 149 25.75 6.72 -6.32
N ALA A 150 25.20 6.33 -5.16
CA ALA A 150 25.82 5.35 -4.27
C ALA A 150 25.81 3.91 -4.81
N ALA A 151 25.05 3.62 -5.89
CA ALA A 151 25.02 2.32 -6.54
C ALA A 151 25.98 2.20 -7.75
N LEU A 152 26.74 3.26 -8.03
CA LEU A 152 27.71 3.37 -9.15
C LEU A 152 29.18 3.45 -8.66
N ARG A 153 29.44 3.01 -7.43
CA ARG A 153 30.76 2.89 -6.78
C ARG A 153 30.92 1.53 -6.12
#